data_AF-A0A2C1L2D3-F1
#
_entry.id   AF-A0A2C1L2D3-F1
#
_cell.length_a   1.000
_cell.length_b   1.000
_cell.length_c   1.000
_cell.angle_alpha   90.00
_cell.angle_beta   90.00
_cell.angle_gamma   90.00
#
_symmetry.space_group_name_H-M   'P 1'
#
loop_
_entity.id
_entity.type
_entity.pdbx_description
1 polymer ?
#
loop_
_entity_poly.entity_id
_entity_poly.type
_entity_poly.pdbx_seq_one_letter_code
_entity_poly.pdbx_strand_id
1 'polypeptide(L)'
;MNIKQSRVFFTIAVTVFLFIIAYNTVFITLNPYIGARVTNDPNEPVKVIEIEPGSIADSAGIDPGDIILTVDGEDPHNYDLVNRYERIEQVQSITVQKSNGKIEEFNFEFTFDLQTVFEIIVPSIVATLVLYACFHIYKTNEKGLKRPSIYLIIFLLDLSVAYFSGGGATRGNLFLRYFNIVTFLSVPILFLQFIYHYFLDIGKVWFSKWFYKLVYLIVILNVFMEQIQFINITVLKSINLFSFLVLYLYVIFLMILGLKRIQYRAQKYLIKVLLLSNGIAITPFIILYVIPYALFQVHIFPPIILAGFLIIIPTTLVYQFLADKIHDIDFVIGRLRYYFLIGLIPALISISIVALTKGENPSLYSIRLFVFLLIIYIITFYYKEILDSRLNRFSEKKNYQQSIFLYTENLRKANNIGQVMDELKKTIIDITLVSDIYHVEIGKDSDILSELDLDIVEYEEEIKKCNKAIGQIIEVGSVKRF
;
A
#
# COMPACT_ATOMS: atom_id res chain seq x y z
N MET A 1 19.76 -0.11 -22.28
CA MET A 1 21.18 0.16 -21.95
C MET A 1 21.98 -1.09 -22.22
N ASN A 2 23.25 -0.99 -22.58
CA ASN A 2 24.12 -2.19 -22.59
C ASN A 2 24.44 -2.62 -21.14
N ILE A 3 24.97 -3.84 -20.97
CA ILE A 3 25.21 -4.42 -19.63
C ILE A 3 26.10 -3.51 -18.76
N LYS A 4 27.17 -2.93 -19.34
CA LYS A 4 28.08 -2.04 -18.61
C LYS A 4 27.37 -0.76 -18.14
N GLN A 5 26.60 -0.11 -19.00
CA GLN A 5 25.80 1.07 -18.65
C GLN A 5 24.75 0.74 -17.58
N SER A 6 24.09 -0.41 -17.69
CA SER A 6 23.11 -0.86 -16.69
C SER A 6 23.73 -1.09 -15.32
N ARG A 7 24.92 -1.70 -15.27
CA ARG A 7 25.67 -1.86 -14.02
C ARG A 7 26.01 -0.51 -13.40
N VAL A 8 26.58 0.41 -14.18
CA VAL A 8 26.95 1.76 -13.71
C VAL A 8 25.71 2.50 -13.19
N PHE A 9 24.62 2.52 -13.95
CA PHE A 9 23.36 3.14 -13.53
C PHE A 9 22.84 2.55 -12.22
N PHE A 10 22.76 1.21 -12.13
CA PHE A 10 22.24 0.55 -10.95
C PHE A 10 23.10 0.84 -9.72
N THR A 11 24.42 0.74 -9.84
CA THR A 11 25.34 1.06 -8.75
C THR A 11 25.20 2.50 -8.29
N ILE A 12 25.20 3.47 -9.21
CA ILE A 12 25.04 4.89 -8.86
C ILE A 12 23.70 5.13 -8.18
N ALA A 13 22.60 4.61 -8.74
CA ALA A 13 21.26 4.81 -8.18
C ALA A 13 21.16 4.26 -6.75
N VAL A 14 21.66 3.05 -6.50
CA VAL A 14 21.67 2.44 -5.17
C VAL A 14 22.60 3.17 -4.22
N THR A 15 23.79 3.60 -4.64
CA THR A 15 24.72 4.36 -3.79
C THR A 15 24.12 5.70 -3.37
N VAL A 16 23.53 6.44 -4.30
CA VAL A 16 22.85 7.72 -4.00
C VAL A 16 21.68 7.49 -3.05
N PHE A 17 20.87 6.45 -3.30
CA PHE A 17 19.77 6.06 -2.42
C PHE A 17 20.23 5.76 -0.98
N LEU A 18 21.26 4.92 -0.82
CA LEU A 18 21.80 4.59 0.50
C LEU A 18 22.39 5.80 1.22
N PHE A 19 23.05 6.70 0.48
CA PHE A 19 23.57 7.94 1.05
C PHE A 19 22.46 8.83 1.60
N ILE A 20 21.36 8.99 0.84
CA ILE A 20 20.20 9.78 1.27
C ILE A 20 19.56 9.17 2.53
N ILE A 21 19.38 7.84 2.57
CA ILE A 21 18.83 7.17 3.74
C ILE A 21 19.75 7.38 4.95
N ALA A 22 21.05 7.15 4.80
CA ALA A 22 22.02 7.33 5.89
C ALA A 22 22.00 8.77 6.42
N TYR A 23 22.00 9.77 5.53
CA TYR A 23 21.89 11.17 5.91
C TYR A 23 20.60 11.48 6.69
N ASN A 24 19.45 10.99 6.22
CA ASN A 24 18.17 11.16 6.92
C ASN A 24 18.19 10.51 8.30
N THR A 25 18.66 9.27 8.41
CA THR A 25 18.71 8.54 9.67
C THR A 25 19.60 9.24 10.67
N VAL A 26 20.82 9.65 10.27
CA VAL A 26 21.72 10.42 11.15
C VAL A 26 21.05 11.73 11.59
N PHE A 27 20.42 12.45 10.67
CA PHE A 27 19.73 13.70 10.98
C PHE A 27 18.59 13.51 12.00
N ILE A 28 17.74 12.51 11.80
CA ILE A 28 16.60 12.21 12.70
C ILE A 28 17.09 11.78 14.09
N THR A 29 18.17 10.99 14.17
CA THR A 29 18.72 10.55 15.46
C THR A 29 19.37 11.70 16.24
N LEU A 30 20.01 12.65 15.54
CA LEU A 30 20.64 13.82 16.18
C LEU A 30 19.63 14.91 16.55
N ASN A 31 18.47 14.96 15.90
CA ASN A 31 17.46 15.99 16.10
C ASN A 31 16.12 15.32 16.47
N PRO A 32 15.87 15.05 17.76
CA PRO A 32 14.62 14.44 18.19
C PRO A 32 13.42 15.34 17.83
N TYR A 33 12.25 14.74 17.61
CA TYR A 33 11.04 15.49 17.28
C TYR A 33 10.41 16.06 18.55
N ILE A 34 10.33 17.39 18.64
CA ILE A 34 9.85 18.06 19.84
C ILE A 34 8.34 18.24 19.78
N GLY A 35 7.80 18.61 18.62
CA GLY A 35 6.35 18.70 18.40
C GLY A 35 5.69 19.94 18.99
N ALA A 36 6.43 21.05 19.16
CA ALA A 36 5.92 22.30 19.73
C ALA A 36 5.74 23.40 18.66
N ARG A 37 4.54 23.97 18.58
CA ARG A 37 4.21 25.12 17.74
C ARG A 37 4.15 26.40 18.56
N VAL A 38 4.72 27.49 18.05
CA VAL A 38 4.91 28.73 18.81
C VAL A 38 4.47 29.98 18.04
N THR A 39 4.30 31.10 18.74
CA THR A 39 4.09 32.41 18.11
C THR A 39 5.38 32.93 17.47
N ASN A 40 5.23 33.73 16.42
CA ASN A 40 6.33 34.36 15.67
C ASN A 40 6.21 35.89 15.62
N ASP A 41 5.48 36.51 16.57
CA ASP A 41 5.38 37.97 16.62
C ASP A 41 6.69 38.56 17.18
N PRO A 42 7.45 39.37 16.41
CA PRO A 42 8.72 39.93 16.84
C PRO A 42 8.64 40.80 18.09
N ASN A 43 7.45 41.31 18.44
CA ASN A 43 7.25 42.23 19.56
C ASN A 43 6.61 41.55 20.79
N GLU A 44 6.21 40.29 20.68
CA GLU A 44 5.66 39.51 21.79
C GLU A 44 6.64 38.42 22.25
N PRO A 45 6.56 37.98 23.51
CA PRO A 45 7.26 36.78 23.93
C PRO A 45 6.76 35.58 23.12
N VAL A 46 7.69 34.68 22.78
CA VAL A 46 7.39 33.43 22.08
C VAL A 46 6.59 32.52 23.01
N LYS A 47 5.32 32.27 22.66
CA LYS A 47 4.37 31.47 23.43
C LYS A 47 4.09 30.16 22.71
N VAL A 48 3.95 29.08 23.47
CA VAL A 48 3.49 27.80 22.95
C VAL A 48 2.01 27.91 22.58
N ILE A 49 1.68 27.63 21.32
CA ILE A 49 0.30 27.65 20.79
C ILE A 49 -0.31 26.27 20.85
N GLU A 50 0.45 25.26 20.43
CA GLU A 50 -0.02 23.89 20.23
C GLU A 50 1.12 22.92 20.50
N ILE A 51 0.78 21.78 21.09
CA ILE A 51 1.70 20.66 21.31
C ILE A 51 1.08 19.42 20.69
N GLU A 52 1.88 18.71 19.91
CA GLU A 52 1.44 17.47 19.28
C GLU A 52 1.30 16.36 20.33
N PRO A 53 0.14 15.69 20.46
CA PRO A 53 -0.06 14.63 21.43
C PRO A 53 0.93 13.48 21.26
N GLY A 54 1.55 13.05 22.36
CA GLY A 54 2.57 12.00 22.39
C GLY A 54 3.96 12.44 21.93
N SER A 55 4.16 13.73 21.64
CA SER A 55 5.48 14.29 21.35
C SER A 55 6.38 14.35 22.59
N ILE A 56 7.65 14.70 22.37
CA ILE A 56 8.59 14.91 23.48
C ILE A 56 8.18 16.13 24.31
N ALA A 57 7.65 17.19 23.69
CA ALA A 57 7.13 18.35 24.42
C ALA A 57 5.93 17.99 25.32
N ASP A 58 5.02 17.14 24.83
CA ASP A 58 3.87 16.63 25.61
C ASP A 58 4.36 15.78 26.79
N SER A 59 5.33 14.89 26.55
CA SER A 59 5.91 14.01 27.59
C SER A 59 6.74 14.77 28.63
N ALA A 60 7.39 15.85 28.21
CA ALA A 60 8.09 16.79 29.09
C ALA A 60 7.12 17.63 29.93
N GLY A 61 5.83 17.60 29.60
CA GLY A 61 4.80 18.35 30.29
C GLY A 61 4.88 19.84 29.99
N ILE A 62 5.30 20.24 28.80
CA ILE A 62 5.13 21.61 28.28
C ILE A 62 3.65 21.78 27.96
N ASP A 63 3.07 22.96 28.18
CA ASP A 63 1.65 23.22 27.95
C ASP A 63 1.43 24.40 26.99
N PRO A 64 0.35 24.41 26.19
CA PRO A 64 -0.08 25.59 25.48
C PRO A 64 -0.25 26.79 26.43
N GLY A 65 0.31 27.94 26.05
CA GLY A 65 0.35 29.17 26.85
C GLY A 65 1.66 29.39 27.61
N ASP A 66 2.52 28.38 27.73
CA ASP A 66 3.86 28.54 28.30
C ASP A 66 4.72 29.50 27.45
N ILE A 67 5.59 30.26 28.10
CA ILE A 67 6.47 31.25 27.46
C ILE A 67 7.88 30.68 27.33
N ILE A 68 8.46 30.78 26.15
CA ILE A 68 9.81 30.29 25.88
C ILE A 68 10.77 31.46 26.05
N LEU A 69 11.69 31.30 27.00
CA LEU A 69 12.66 32.32 27.38
C LEU A 69 13.95 32.20 26.57
N THR A 70 14.43 30.96 26.36
CA THR A 70 15.63 30.68 25.56
C THR A 70 15.49 29.38 24.78
N VAL A 71 16.16 29.34 23.64
CA VAL A 71 16.34 28.15 22.79
C VAL A 71 17.85 27.94 22.62
N ASP A 72 18.38 26.81 23.08
CA ASP A 72 19.83 26.51 23.12
C ASP A 72 20.67 27.63 23.75
N GLY A 73 20.09 28.35 24.73
CA GLY A 73 20.71 29.48 25.42
C GLY A 73 20.64 30.84 24.69
N GLU A 74 20.06 30.90 23.49
CA GLU A 74 19.86 32.14 22.72
C GLU A 74 18.41 32.63 22.76
N ASP A 75 18.18 33.88 22.31
CA ASP A 75 16.84 34.45 22.17
C ASP A 75 16.03 33.63 21.15
N PRO A 76 14.81 33.16 21.50
CA PRO A 76 13.95 32.39 20.61
C PRO A 76 13.66 33.10 19.27
N HIS A 77 13.64 34.44 19.26
CA HIS A 77 13.44 35.23 18.03
C HIS A 77 14.64 35.21 17.08
N ASN A 78 15.82 34.77 17.54
CA ASN A 78 16.96 34.54 16.65
C ASN A 78 16.92 33.15 15.99
N TYR A 79 16.04 32.27 16.44
CA TYR A 79 15.97 30.91 15.93
C TYR A 79 15.16 30.83 14.63
N ASP A 80 15.82 30.42 13.54
CA ASP A 80 15.24 30.40 12.19
C ASP A 80 13.91 29.64 12.09
N LEU A 81 13.77 28.52 12.81
CA LEU A 81 12.55 27.70 12.74
C LEU A 81 11.36 28.32 13.48
N VAL A 82 11.60 29.14 14.51
CA VAL A 82 10.55 29.92 15.18
C VAL A 82 9.98 30.93 14.20
N ASN A 83 10.85 31.75 13.61
CA ASN A 83 10.43 32.81 12.69
C ASN A 83 9.81 32.27 11.40
N ARG A 84 10.46 31.25 10.81
CA ARG A 84 10.07 30.75 9.50
C ARG A 84 8.92 29.78 9.59
N TYR A 85 8.90 28.89 10.58
CA TYR A 85 7.98 27.75 10.61
C TYR A 85 7.06 27.71 11.83
N GLU A 86 7.10 28.71 12.72
CA GLU A 86 6.31 28.74 13.96
C GLU A 86 6.54 27.47 14.80
N ARG A 87 7.77 26.94 14.78
CA ARG A 87 8.10 25.63 15.38
C ARG A 87 9.40 25.67 16.14
N ILE A 88 9.45 24.87 17.19
CA ILE A 88 10.68 24.54 17.90
C ILE A 88 10.99 23.08 17.64
N GLU A 89 12.04 22.88 16.87
CA GLU A 89 12.57 21.59 16.42
C GLU A 89 14.09 21.77 16.29
N GLN A 90 14.88 20.70 16.22
CA GLN A 90 16.35 20.78 16.06
C GLN A 90 17.06 21.57 17.19
N VAL A 91 16.57 21.44 18.42
CA VAL A 91 17.16 22.10 19.60
C VAL A 91 17.54 21.07 20.65
N GLN A 92 18.58 21.36 21.43
CA GLN A 92 19.07 20.51 22.51
C GLN A 92 18.38 20.85 23.83
N SER A 93 18.16 22.14 24.09
CA SER A 93 17.48 22.59 25.29
C SER A 93 16.61 23.82 25.06
N ILE A 94 15.56 23.94 25.88
CA ILE A 94 14.76 25.16 25.96
C ILE A 94 14.50 25.52 27.43
N THR A 95 14.46 26.82 27.70
CA THR A 95 14.01 27.32 29.01
C THR A 95 12.61 27.88 28.88
N VAL A 96 11.70 27.37 29.69
CA VAL A 96 10.27 27.68 29.62
C VAL A 96 9.81 28.28 30.94
N GLN A 97 9.05 29.37 30.86
CA GLN A 97 8.28 29.93 31.95
C GLN A 97 6.85 29.38 31.92
N LYS A 98 6.53 28.58 32.93
CA LYS A 98 5.20 28.03 33.17
C LYS A 98 4.19 29.11 33.51
N SER A 99 2.91 28.80 33.30
CA SER A 99 1.77 29.65 33.71
C SER A 99 1.77 30.06 35.20
N ASN A 100 2.39 29.26 36.07
CA ASN A 100 2.54 29.56 37.51
C ASN A 100 3.77 30.45 37.84
N GLY A 101 4.50 30.91 36.82
CA GLY A 101 5.72 31.71 36.95
C GLY A 101 7.00 30.90 37.21
N LYS A 102 6.92 29.57 37.35
CA LYS A 102 8.09 28.70 37.51
C LYS A 102 8.86 28.64 36.20
N ILE A 103 10.19 28.72 36.30
CA ILE A 103 11.09 28.54 35.15
C ILE A 103 11.66 27.13 35.22
N GLU A 104 11.54 26.40 34.13
CA GLU A 104 12.06 25.03 33.98
C GLU A 104 12.89 24.94 32.69
N GLU A 105 14.00 24.22 32.77
CA GLU A 105 14.84 23.92 31.62
C GLU A 105 14.58 22.47 31.19
N PHE A 106 14.34 22.29 29.90
CA PHE A 106 14.06 21.00 29.29
C PHE A 106 15.18 20.65 28.33
N ASN A 107 15.78 19.47 28.52
CA ASN A 107 16.76 18.90 27.62
C ASN A 107 16.12 17.79 26.78
N PHE A 108 16.34 17.83 25.48
CA PHE A 108 15.76 16.89 24.55
C PHE A 108 16.81 15.88 24.09
N GLU A 109 16.63 14.64 24.53
CA GLU A 109 17.40 13.50 24.06
C GLU A 109 16.57 12.62 23.13
N PHE A 110 17.24 11.83 22.30
CA PHE A 110 16.58 10.84 21.46
C PHE A 110 15.85 9.81 22.33
N THR A 111 14.54 9.68 22.12
CA THR A 111 13.70 8.68 22.76
C THR A 111 13.16 7.69 21.72
N PHE A 112 13.08 6.42 22.10
CA PHE A 112 12.49 5.40 21.23
C PHE A 112 10.98 5.36 21.46
N ASP A 113 10.24 5.96 20.54
CA ASP A 113 8.80 6.14 20.62
C ASP A 113 8.08 5.65 19.35
N LEU A 114 6.75 5.85 19.31
CA LEU A 114 5.94 5.46 18.15
C LEU A 114 6.38 6.23 16.90
N GLN A 115 6.82 7.48 17.05
CA GLN A 115 7.30 8.28 15.93
C GLN A 115 8.57 7.70 15.31
N THR A 116 9.54 7.28 16.14
CA THR A 116 10.75 6.58 15.74
C THR A 116 10.43 5.30 14.94
N VAL A 117 9.40 4.55 15.34
CA VAL A 117 8.96 3.36 14.59
C VAL A 117 8.53 3.72 13.18
N PHE A 118 7.71 4.75 13.01
CA PHE A 118 7.17 5.14 11.71
C PHE A 118 8.11 6.03 10.87
N GLU A 119 9.15 6.61 11.47
CA GLU A 119 10.16 7.45 10.80
C GLU A 119 11.45 6.70 10.45
N ILE A 120 11.80 5.64 11.19
CA ILE A 120 13.04 4.88 10.99
C ILE A 120 12.73 3.43 10.64
N ILE A 121 12.01 2.70 11.50
CA ILE A 121 11.88 1.25 11.36
C ILE A 121 11.03 0.86 10.14
N VAL A 122 9.82 1.39 10.03
CA VAL A 122 8.92 1.08 8.91
C VAL A 122 9.53 1.52 7.56
N PRO A 123 10.08 2.74 7.40
CA PRO A 123 10.83 3.13 6.22
C PRO A 123 12.01 2.21 5.91
N SER A 124 12.75 1.73 6.92
CA SER A 124 13.88 0.80 6.72
C SER A 124 13.43 -0.56 6.17
N ILE A 125 12.28 -1.06 6.61
CA ILE A 125 11.67 -2.26 6.04
C ILE A 125 11.28 -2.00 4.58
N VAL A 126 10.66 -0.85 4.28
CA VAL A 126 10.32 -0.44 2.92
C VAL A 126 11.57 -0.37 2.04
N ALA A 127 12.65 0.26 2.49
CA ALA A 127 13.91 0.35 1.77
C ALA A 127 14.52 -1.02 1.51
N THR A 128 14.47 -1.94 2.48
CA THR A 128 14.96 -3.31 2.31
C THR A 128 14.18 -4.05 1.21
N LEU A 129 12.84 -3.96 1.23
CA LEU A 129 11.98 -4.56 0.20
C LEU A 129 12.21 -3.93 -1.18
N VAL A 130 12.40 -2.60 -1.22
CA VAL A 130 12.72 -1.86 -2.44
C VAL A 130 14.08 -2.30 -3.00
N LEU A 131 15.12 -2.39 -2.17
CA LEU A 131 16.44 -2.86 -2.59
C LEU A 131 16.38 -4.29 -3.14
N TYR A 132 15.66 -5.18 -2.46
CA TYR A 132 15.42 -6.54 -2.95
C TYR A 132 14.71 -6.52 -4.31
N ALA A 133 13.63 -5.76 -4.46
CA ALA A 133 12.89 -5.66 -5.71
C ALA A 133 13.76 -5.09 -6.84
N CYS A 134 14.52 -4.01 -6.59
CA CYS A 134 15.46 -3.42 -7.52
C CYS A 134 16.55 -4.41 -7.94
N PHE A 135 17.13 -5.15 -6.99
CA PHE A 135 18.13 -6.18 -7.27
C PHE A 135 17.56 -7.31 -8.13
N HIS A 136 16.36 -7.79 -7.81
CA HIS A 136 15.67 -8.79 -8.61
C HIS A 136 15.42 -8.29 -10.05
N ILE A 137 14.90 -7.08 -10.21
CA ILE A 137 14.69 -6.45 -11.53
C ILE A 137 16.02 -6.35 -12.31
N TYR A 138 17.11 -5.95 -11.66
CA TYR A 138 18.43 -5.88 -12.28
C TYR A 138 18.91 -7.25 -12.75
N LYS A 139 18.84 -8.27 -11.88
CA LYS A 139 19.32 -9.62 -12.16
C LYS A 139 18.55 -10.31 -13.29
N THR A 140 17.23 -10.12 -13.35
CA THR A 140 16.37 -10.73 -14.39
C THR A 140 16.60 -10.12 -15.78
N ASN A 141 17.23 -8.95 -15.88
CA ASN A 141 17.55 -8.30 -17.15
C ASN A 141 18.99 -8.59 -17.62
N GLU A 142 19.29 -9.86 -17.94
CA GLU A 142 20.63 -10.35 -18.28
C GLU A 142 21.31 -9.59 -19.44
N LYS A 143 20.54 -9.12 -20.42
CA LYS A 143 21.05 -8.38 -21.61
C LYS A 143 21.18 -6.87 -21.38
N GLY A 144 20.99 -6.41 -20.14
CA GLY A 144 20.94 -5.00 -19.77
C GLY A 144 19.52 -4.49 -19.57
N LEU A 145 19.40 -3.43 -18.78
CA LEU A 145 18.13 -2.83 -18.39
C LEU A 145 17.43 -2.18 -19.59
N LYS A 146 16.16 -2.55 -19.77
CA LYS A 146 15.21 -1.89 -20.67
C LYS A 146 14.64 -0.64 -20.00
N ARG A 147 14.07 0.26 -20.82
CA ARG A 147 13.46 1.52 -20.33
C ARG A 147 12.41 1.29 -19.23
N PRO A 148 11.45 0.35 -19.35
CA PRO A 148 10.45 0.14 -18.30
C PRO A 148 11.09 -0.25 -16.97
N SER A 149 12.09 -1.12 -16.99
CA SER A 149 12.81 -1.58 -15.79
C SER A 149 13.56 -0.44 -15.11
N ILE A 150 14.14 0.49 -15.87
CA ILE A 150 14.80 1.69 -15.33
C ILE A 150 13.79 2.56 -14.59
N TYR A 151 12.65 2.87 -15.22
CA TYR A 151 11.61 3.69 -14.58
C TYR A 151 10.99 3.00 -13.36
N LEU A 152 10.85 1.67 -13.38
CA LEU A 152 10.39 0.92 -12.21
C LEU A 152 11.38 1.01 -11.05
N ILE A 153 12.69 0.88 -11.32
CA ILE A 153 13.73 1.05 -10.30
C ILE A 153 13.69 2.47 -9.72
N ILE A 154 13.66 3.50 -10.57
CA ILE A 154 13.62 4.90 -10.12
C ILE A 154 12.35 5.16 -9.30
N PHE A 155 11.19 4.68 -9.75
CA PHE A 155 9.93 4.78 -9.01
C PHE A 155 10.03 4.17 -7.60
N LEU A 156 10.60 2.96 -7.47
CA LEU A 156 10.70 2.29 -6.17
C LEU A 156 11.66 3.00 -5.22
N LEU A 157 12.81 3.47 -5.74
CA LEU A 157 13.77 4.23 -4.95
C LEU A 157 13.18 5.58 -4.53
N ASP A 158 12.54 6.30 -5.45
CA ASP A 158 11.88 7.59 -5.20
C ASP A 158 10.74 7.46 -4.16
N LEU A 159 9.91 6.41 -4.27
CA LEU A 159 8.88 6.08 -3.28
C LEU A 159 9.46 5.93 -1.87
N SER A 160 10.54 5.17 -1.73
CA SER A 160 11.18 4.95 -0.43
C SER A 160 11.86 6.21 0.11
N VAL A 161 12.44 7.03 -0.77
CA VAL A 161 13.03 8.32 -0.42
C VAL A 161 11.97 9.33 0.01
N ALA A 162 10.83 9.39 -0.68
CA ALA A 162 9.71 10.26 -0.32
C ALA A 162 9.20 9.93 1.09
N TYR A 163 9.21 8.65 1.48
CA TYR A 163 8.89 8.27 2.86
C TYR A 163 9.99 8.72 3.83
N PHE A 164 11.25 8.33 3.63
CA PHE A 164 12.36 8.65 4.54
C PHE A 164 12.55 10.16 4.76
N SER A 165 12.43 10.96 3.70
CA SER A 165 12.62 12.41 3.77
C SER A 165 11.51 13.14 4.53
N GLY A 166 10.36 12.49 4.76
CA GLY A 166 9.23 13.08 5.48
C GLY A 166 9.60 13.47 6.91
N GLY A 167 10.29 12.59 7.67
CA GLY A 167 10.66 12.85 9.06
C GLY A 167 11.66 13.99 9.23
N GLY A 168 12.60 14.15 8.28
CA GLY A 168 13.50 15.31 8.28
C GLY A 168 12.81 16.60 7.85
N ALA A 169 11.86 16.52 6.91
CA ALA A 169 11.07 17.65 6.46
C ALA A 169 10.15 18.20 7.57
N THR A 170 9.56 17.33 8.39
CA THR A 170 8.70 17.75 9.53
C THR A 170 9.47 18.49 10.62
N ARG A 171 10.75 18.17 10.79
CA ARG A 171 11.70 18.86 11.71
C ARG A 171 12.24 20.18 11.15
N GLY A 172 11.87 20.57 9.92
CA GLY A 172 12.28 21.84 9.33
C GLY A 172 13.63 21.81 8.61
N ASN A 173 14.22 20.63 8.34
CA ASN A 173 15.45 20.57 7.55
C ASN A 173 15.18 21.02 6.10
N LEU A 174 15.80 22.12 5.68
CA LEU A 174 15.58 22.73 4.37
C LEU A 174 15.88 21.77 3.22
N PHE A 175 17.02 21.07 3.27
CA PHE A 175 17.40 20.13 2.22
C PHE A 175 16.39 19.00 2.09
N LEU A 176 16.03 18.37 3.22
CA LEU A 176 15.07 17.26 3.23
C LEU A 176 13.66 17.70 2.86
N ARG A 177 13.28 18.94 3.17
CA ARG A 177 11.99 19.51 2.76
C ARG A 177 11.88 19.64 1.24
N TYR A 178 12.86 20.28 0.58
CA TYR A 178 12.84 20.38 -0.88
C TYR A 178 12.92 19.01 -1.54
N PHE A 179 13.76 18.14 -1.01
CA PHE A 179 13.92 16.79 -1.51
C PHE A 179 12.64 15.96 -1.36
N ASN A 180 11.95 16.09 -0.23
CA ASN A 180 10.66 15.48 0.02
C ASN A 180 9.61 15.97 -0.98
N ILE A 181 9.47 17.30 -1.18
CA ILE A 181 8.49 17.85 -2.13
C ILE A 181 8.71 17.30 -3.54
N VAL A 182 9.97 17.26 -4.01
CA VAL A 182 10.32 16.76 -5.34
C VAL A 182 9.95 15.28 -5.46
N THR A 183 10.41 14.44 -4.53
CA THR A 183 10.18 12.99 -4.56
C THR A 183 8.71 12.64 -4.37
N PHE A 184 8.06 13.19 -3.33
CA PHE A 184 6.65 12.99 -3.03
C PHE A 184 5.73 13.27 -4.22
N LEU A 185 5.92 14.40 -4.92
CA LEU A 185 5.14 14.72 -6.12
C LEU A 185 5.57 13.91 -7.35
N SER A 186 6.80 13.39 -7.38
CA SER A 186 7.33 12.57 -8.49
C SER A 186 6.85 11.12 -8.44
N VAL A 187 6.52 10.56 -7.28
CA VAL A 187 6.01 9.18 -7.11
C VAL A 187 4.93 8.80 -8.15
N PRO A 188 3.77 9.52 -8.24
CA PRO A 188 2.73 9.18 -9.21
C PRO A 188 3.19 9.33 -10.67
N ILE A 189 4.14 10.24 -10.93
CA ILE A 189 4.65 10.54 -12.27
C ILE A 189 5.59 9.44 -12.75
N LEU A 190 6.53 9.02 -11.91
CA LEU A 190 7.47 7.93 -12.20
C LEU A 190 6.73 6.62 -12.41
N PHE A 191 5.68 6.38 -11.62
CA PHE A 191 4.78 5.26 -11.84
C PHE A 191 4.11 5.34 -13.22
N LEU A 192 3.60 6.52 -13.61
CA LEU A 192 3.00 6.71 -14.92
C LEU A 192 4.02 6.52 -16.07
N GLN A 193 5.26 6.97 -15.90
CA GLN A 193 6.34 6.75 -16.87
C GLN A 193 6.68 5.27 -17.03
N PHE A 194 6.74 4.52 -15.92
CA PHE A 194 6.91 3.07 -15.95
C PHE A 194 5.80 2.42 -16.77
N ILE A 195 4.53 2.74 -16.48
CA ILE A 195 3.38 2.21 -17.22
C ILE A 195 3.47 2.57 -18.71
N TYR A 196 3.76 3.84 -19.04
CA TYR A 196 3.87 4.29 -20.43
C TYR A 196 4.91 3.46 -21.20
N HIS A 197 6.12 3.33 -20.66
CA HIS A 197 7.20 2.63 -21.34
C HIS A 197 6.98 1.12 -21.39
N TYR A 198 6.40 0.53 -20.33
CA TYR A 198 6.04 -0.89 -20.33
C TYR A 198 5.09 -1.22 -21.48
N PHE A 199 4.06 -0.39 -21.69
CA PHE A 199 3.09 -0.60 -22.77
C PHE A 199 3.55 -0.13 -24.14
N LEU A 200 4.55 0.77 -24.19
CA LEU A 200 5.23 1.14 -25.43
C LEU A 200 5.99 -0.04 -26.01
N ASP A 201 6.73 -0.78 -25.17
CA ASP A 201 7.47 -1.98 -25.60
C ASP A 201 6.55 -3.08 -26.14
N ILE A 202 5.27 -3.07 -25.75
CA ILE A 202 4.25 -4.04 -26.18
C ILE A 202 3.35 -3.46 -27.30
N GLY A 203 3.57 -2.21 -27.72
CA GLY A 203 2.79 -1.56 -28.79
C GLY A 203 1.33 -1.23 -28.42
N LYS A 204 0.99 -1.15 -27.14
CA LYS A 204 -0.40 -0.96 -26.63
C LYS A 204 -0.56 0.28 -25.76
N VAL A 205 0.03 1.39 -26.19
CA VAL A 205 -0.06 2.67 -25.46
C VAL A 205 -1.43 3.30 -25.67
N TRP A 206 -2.07 3.77 -24.59
CA TRP A 206 -3.37 4.43 -24.65
C TRP A 206 -3.36 5.93 -24.32
N PHE A 207 -2.21 6.49 -23.95
CA PHE A 207 -2.04 7.91 -23.62
C PHE A 207 -0.73 8.48 -24.21
N SER A 208 -0.71 9.77 -24.52
CA SER A 208 0.46 10.45 -25.09
C SER A 208 1.60 10.64 -24.08
N LYS A 209 2.85 10.65 -24.58
CA LYS A 209 4.05 11.02 -23.79
C LYS A 209 4.00 12.44 -23.22
N TRP A 210 3.19 13.33 -23.81
CA TRP A 210 3.02 14.69 -23.31
C TRP A 210 2.37 14.74 -21.94
N PHE A 211 1.55 13.75 -21.59
CA PHE A 211 0.84 13.75 -20.33
C PHE A 211 1.79 13.72 -19.14
N TYR A 212 2.69 12.74 -19.02
CA TYR A 212 3.65 12.71 -17.91
C TYR A 212 4.63 13.90 -17.94
N LYS A 213 4.91 14.50 -19.11
CA LYS A 213 5.76 15.70 -19.21
C LYS A 213 5.08 16.94 -18.63
N LEU A 214 3.80 17.16 -18.94
CA LEU A 214 3.01 18.24 -18.33
C LEU A 214 2.91 18.06 -16.82
N VAL A 215 2.89 16.81 -16.33
CA VAL A 215 2.84 16.56 -14.89
C VAL A 215 4.13 16.98 -14.18
N TYR A 216 5.32 16.86 -14.80
CA TYR A 216 6.56 17.40 -14.22
C TYR A 216 6.54 18.92 -14.06
N LEU A 217 5.77 19.64 -14.90
CA LEU A 217 5.61 21.09 -14.72
C LEU A 217 4.96 21.41 -13.37
N ILE A 218 4.01 20.59 -12.91
CA ILE A 218 3.36 20.76 -11.60
C ILE A 218 4.39 20.63 -10.47
N VAL A 219 5.31 19.66 -10.56
CA VAL A 219 6.39 19.51 -9.56
C VAL A 219 7.27 20.76 -9.52
N ILE A 220 7.72 21.22 -10.70
CA ILE A 220 8.56 22.40 -10.83
C ILE A 220 7.85 23.63 -10.25
N LEU A 221 6.57 23.83 -10.56
CA LEU A 221 5.78 24.94 -10.04
C LEU A 221 5.67 24.88 -8.50
N ASN A 222 5.42 23.71 -7.91
CA ASN A 222 5.35 23.58 -6.45
C ASN A 222 6.69 23.92 -5.78
N VAL A 223 7.81 23.47 -6.36
CA VAL A 223 9.15 23.81 -5.86
C VAL A 223 9.42 25.31 -5.96
N PHE A 224 9.00 25.96 -7.05
CA PHE A 224 9.13 27.42 -7.18
C PHE A 224 8.26 28.18 -6.17
N MET A 225 7.03 27.72 -5.92
CA MET A 225 6.14 28.32 -4.93
C MET A 225 6.74 28.27 -3.52
N GLU A 226 7.45 27.18 -3.19
CA GLU A 226 8.13 27.01 -1.90
C GLU A 226 9.24 28.04 -1.65
N GLN A 227 9.80 28.66 -2.71
CA GLN A 227 10.83 29.71 -2.59
C GLN A 227 10.23 31.09 -2.30
N ILE A 228 8.91 31.27 -2.46
CA ILE A 228 8.25 32.55 -2.30
C ILE A 228 8.02 32.81 -0.80
N GLN A 229 8.87 33.66 -0.22
CA GLN A 229 8.89 33.94 1.23
C GLN A 229 7.59 34.55 1.79
N PHE A 230 6.74 35.14 0.94
CA PHE A 230 5.50 35.80 1.36
C PHE A 230 4.30 34.87 1.54
N ILE A 231 4.42 33.57 1.21
CA ILE A 231 3.31 32.63 1.31
C ILE A 231 3.37 31.90 2.63
N ASN A 232 2.26 31.90 3.37
CA ASN A 232 2.14 31.14 4.62
C ASN A 232 2.40 29.64 4.37
N ILE A 233 3.21 29.01 5.22
CA ILE A 233 3.57 27.58 5.13
C ILE A 233 2.37 26.65 5.14
N THR A 234 1.31 26.99 5.89
CA THR A 234 0.08 26.20 5.91
C THR A 234 -0.54 26.16 4.52
N VAL A 235 -0.55 27.29 3.81
CA VAL A 235 -1.05 27.40 2.44
C VAL A 235 -0.17 26.62 1.46
N LEU A 236 1.17 26.75 1.56
CA LEU A 236 2.10 25.98 0.73
C LEU A 236 1.90 24.47 0.89
N LYS A 237 1.76 24.01 2.12
CA LYS A 237 1.49 22.60 2.43
C LYS A 237 0.17 22.13 1.81
N SER A 238 -0.90 22.94 1.89
CA SER A 238 -2.17 22.61 1.23
C SER A 238 -2.05 22.57 -0.29
N ILE A 239 -1.28 23.47 -0.91
CA ILE A 239 -1.01 23.46 -2.36
C ILE A 239 -0.26 22.18 -2.78
N ASN A 240 0.78 21.79 -2.02
CA ASN A 240 1.54 20.56 -2.27
C ASN A 240 0.64 19.31 -2.18
N LEU A 241 -0.18 19.24 -1.13
CA LEU A 241 -1.12 18.12 -0.90
C LEU A 241 -2.22 18.07 -1.97
N PHE A 242 -2.77 19.22 -2.36
CA PHE A 242 -3.77 19.31 -3.41
C PHE A 242 -3.17 18.92 -4.77
N SER A 243 -1.94 19.36 -5.06
CA SER A 243 -1.20 18.93 -6.25
C SER A 243 -1.09 17.40 -6.28
N PHE A 244 -0.62 16.79 -5.19
CA PHE A 244 -0.53 15.33 -5.08
C PHE A 244 -1.88 14.63 -5.30
N LEU A 245 -2.97 15.16 -4.73
CA LEU A 245 -4.32 14.64 -4.93
C LEU A 245 -4.72 14.63 -6.41
N VAL A 246 -4.51 15.75 -7.11
CA VAL A 246 -4.81 15.87 -8.54
C VAL A 246 -3.97 14.88 -9.35
N LEU A 247 -2.67 14.75 -9.04
CA LEU A 247 -1.79 13.78 -9.71
C LEU A 247 -2.24 12.35 -9.51
N TYR A 248 -2.61 11.99 -8.29
CA TYR A 248 -3.07 10.65 -7.96
C TYR A 248 -4.38 10.29 -8.66
N LEU A 249 -5.38 11.18 -8.60
CA LEU A 249 -6.65 10.99 -9.31
C LEU A 249 -6.43 10.87 -10.82
N TYR A 250 -5.49 11.65 -11.36
CA TYR A 250 -5.11 11.58 -12.76
C TYR A 250 -4.49 10.23 -13.14
N VAL A 251 -3.58 9.68 -12.32
CA VAL A 251 -2.99 8.34 -12.51
C VAL A 251 -4.08 7.27 -12.47
N ILE A 252 -4.97 7.29 -11.47
CA ILE A 252 -6.09 6.34 -11.39
C ILE A 252 -6.96 6.41 -12.64
N PHE A 253 -7.31 7.62 -13.08
CA PHE A 253 -8.12 7.82 -14.27
C PHE A 253 -7.47 7.17 -15.51
N LEU A 254 -6.19 7.44 -15.75
CA LEU A 254 -5.46 6.83 -16.87
C LEU A 254 -5.37 5.30 -16.76
N MET A 255 -5.18 4.76 -15.57
CA MET A 255 -5.14 3.30 -15.37
C MET A 255 -6.50 2.65 -15.64
N ILE A 256 -7.60 3.27 -15.21
CA ILE A 256 -8.96 2.79 -15.50
C ILE A 256 -9.22 2.78 -17.02
N LEU A 257 -8.79 3.82 -17.74
CA LEU A 257 -8.87 3.84 -19.20
C LEU A 257 -8.04 2.71 -19.84
N GLY A 258 -6.84 2.43 -19.30
CA GLY A 258 -6.01 1.31 -19.73
C GLY A 258 -6.69 -0.04 -19.56
N LEU A 259 -7.32 -0.28 -18.39
CA LEU A 259 -8.09 -1.51 -18.12
C LEU A 259 -9.25 -1.74 -19.08
N LYS A 260 -9.88 -0.67 -19.57
CA LYS A 260 -10.97 -0.74 -20.55
C LYS A 260 -10.47 -1.02 -21.98
N ARG A 261 -9.28 -0.53 -22.34
CA ARG A 261 -8.74 -0.67 -23.70
C ARG A 261 -7.94 -1.96 -23.92
N ILE A 262 -7.37 -2.56 -22.87
CA ILE A 262 -6.50 -3.74 -23.02
C ILE A 262 -7.32 -5.03 -23.06
N GLN A 263 -7.23 -5.73 -24.19
CA GLN A 263 -7.93 -6.98 -24.44
C GLN A 263 -7.21 -8.21 -23.88
N TYR A 264 -5.87 -8.18 -23.79
CA TYR A 264 -5.09 -9.34 -23.35
C TYR A 264 -5.17 -9.56 -21.83
N ARG A 265 -5.56 -10.77 -21.42
CA ARG A 265 -5.78 -11.14 -20.01
C ARG A 265 -4.55 -10.92 -19.13
N ALA A 266 -3.36 -11.34 -19.57
CA ALA A 266 -2.12 -11.20 -18.79
C ALA A 266 -1.71 -9.73 -18.58
N GLN A 267 -1.84 -8.90 -19.61
CA GLN A 267 -1.54 -7.47 -19.54
C GLN A 267 -2.54 -6.72 -18.66
N LYS A 268 -3.82 -7.07 -18.80
CA LYS A 268 -4.90 -6.55 -17.95
C LYS A 268 -4.71 -6.94 -16.49
N TYR A 269 -4.25 -8.17 -16.23
CA TYR A 269 -3.88 -8.64 -14.89
C TYR A 269 -2.77 -7.75 -14.30
N LEU A 270 -1.66 -7.53 -15.03
CA LEU A 270 -0.57 -6.69 -14.55
C LEU A 270 -1.03 -5.26 -14.20
N ILE A 271 -1.84 -4.61 -15.05
CA ILE A 271 -2.42 -3.29 -14.72
C ILE A 271 -3.28 -3.37 -13.47
N LYS A 272 -4.08 -4.42 -13.33
CA LYS A 272 -4.96 -4.61 -12.18
C LYS A 272 -4.17 -4.76 -10.88
N VAL A 273 -3.09 -5.55 -10.89
CA VAL A 273 -2.17 -5.71 -9.73
C VAL A 273 -1.60 -4.35 -9.32
N LEU A 274 -1.07 -3.61 -10.29
CA LEU A 274 -0.39 -2.35 -10.05
C LEU A 274 -1.37 -1.26 -9.60
N LEU A 275 -2.57 -1.21 -10.19
CA LEU A 275 -3.63 -0.29 -9.78
C LEU A 275 -4.09 -0.59 -8.36
N LEU A 276 -4.31 -1.87 -8.04
CA LEU A 276 -4.80 -2.28 -6.74
C LEU A 276 -3.77 -2.02 -5.65
N SER A 277 -2.51 -2.40 -5.86
CA SER A 277 -1.44 -2.19 -4.88
C SER A 277 -1.20 -0.71 -4.59
N ASN A 278 -1.04 0.13 -5.63
CA ASN A 278 -0.89 1.58 -5.44
C ASN A 278 -2.17 2.21 -4.85
N GLY A 279 -3.34 1.74 -5.30
CA GLY A 279 -4.64 2.16 -4.79
C GLY A 279 -4.77 1.93 -3.29
N ILE A 280 -4.56 0.69 -2.84
CA ILE A 280 -4.66 0.30 -1.42
C ILE A 280 -3.60 1.02 -0.58
N ALA A 281 -2.40 1.22 -1.10
CA ALA A 281 -1.31 1.87 -0.36
C ALA A 281 -1.54 3.38 -0.14
N ILE A 282 -2.02 4.11 -1.15
CA ILE A 282 -2.08 5.58 -1.12
C ILE A 282 -3.47 6.09 -0.68
N THR A 283 -4.53 5.33 -0.91
CA THR A 283 -5.90 5.76 -0.59
C THR A 283 -6.12 6.10 0.90
N PRO A 284 -5.59 5.34 1.88
CA PRO A 284 -5.71 5.70 3.29
C PRO A 284 -5.10 7.08 3.59
N PHE A 285 -3.91 7.36 3.05
CA PHE A 285 -3.26 8.66 3.17
C PHE A 285 -4.12 9.79 2.56
N ILE A 286 -4.73 9.54 1.40
CA ILE A 286 -5.57 10.56 0.76
C ILE A 286 -6.84 10.87 1.55
N ILE A 287 -7.57 9.84 1.95
CA ILE A 287 -8.88 10.00 2.62
C ILE A 287 -8.71 10.55 4.03
N LEU A 288 -7.68 10.10 4.77
CA LEU A 288 -7.53 10.40 6.20
C LEU A 288 -6.62 11.61 6.48
N TYR A 289 -5.83 12.05 5.50
CA TYR A 289 -4.92 13.18 5.66
C TYR A 289 -5.04 14.24 4.57
N VAL A 290 -4.84 13.87 3.30
CA VAL A 290 -4.77 14.85 2.20
C VAL A 290 -6.07 15.65 2.06
N ILE A 291 -7.21 14.98 1.95
CA ILE A 291 -8.52 15.63 1.77
C ILE A 291 -8.90 16.46 3.01
N PRO A 292 -8.86 15.91 4.25
CA PRO A 292 -9.18 16.67 5.45
C PRO A 292 -8.29 17.90 5.62
N TYR A 293 -6.98 17.75 5.43
CA TYR A 293 -6.03 18.83 5.66
C TYR A 293 -6.11 19.91 4.56
N ALA A 294 -6.22 19.50 3.30
CA ALA A 294 -6.30 20.44 2.18
C ALA A 294 -7.60 21.27 2.20
N LEU A 295 -8.72 20.72 2.67
CA LEU A 295 -10.02 21.41 2.69
C LEU A 295 -10.33 22.11 4.02
N PHE A 296 -9.99 21.48 5.14
CA PHE A 296 -10.44 21.92 6.47
C PHE A 296 -9.29 22.25 7.42
N GLN A 297 -8.02 22.09 7.02
CA GLN A 297 -6.84 22.27 7.88
C GLN A 297 -6.83 21.38 9.14
N VAL A 298 -7.59 20.29 9.11
CA VAL A 298 -7.64 19.27 10.18
C VAL A 298 -7.11 17.96 9.63
N HIS A 299 -6.40 17.19 10.44
CA HIS A 299 -5.95 15.84 10.07
C HIS A 299 -6.58 14.81 11.01
N ILE A 300 -6.99 13.66 10.46
CA ILE A 300 -7.63 12.57 11.24
C ILE A 300 -6.56 11.67 11.86
N PHE A 301 -5.51 11.37 11.09
CA PHE A 301 -4.36 10.60 11.52
C PHE A 301 -3.05 11.34 11.18
N PRO A 302 -1.99 11.14 11.98
CA PRO A 302 -0.66 11.61 11.63
C PRO A 302 -0.21 11.09 10.26
N PRO A 303 0.39 11.94 9.40
CA PRO A 303 0.79 11.54 8.05
C PRO A 303 1.85 10.43 8.05
N ILE A 304 2.68 10.37 9.08
CA ILE A 304 3.75 9.38 9.20
C ILE A 304 3.21 7.94 9.36
N ILE A 305 2.10 7.79 10.10
CA ILE A 305 1.45 6.50 10.31
C ILE A 305 0.80 6.05 8.98
N LEU A 306 0.15 6.97 8.29
CA LEU A 306 -0.49 6.70 6.99
C LEU A 306 0.53 6.40 5.89
N ALA A 307 1.72 7.02 5.92
CA ALA A 307 2.82 6.67 5.03
C ALA A 307 3.30 5.22 5.20
N GLY A 308 3.07 4.61 6.38
CA GLY A 308 3.34 3.19 6.61
C GLY A 308 2.63 2.25 5.64
N PHE A 309 1.47 2.63 5.09
CA PHE A 309 0.77 1.84 4.07
C PHE A 309 1.54 1.71 2.75
N LEU A 310 2.54 2.56 2.49
CA LEU A 310 3.40 2.47 1.31
C LEU A 310 4.16 1.14 1.23
N ILE A 311 4.34 0.43 2.34
CA ILE A 311 4.95 -0.92 2.39
C ILE A 311 4.23 -1.93 1.48
N ILE A 312 2.95 -1.72 1.21
CA ILE A 312 2.13 -2.60 0.37
C ILE A 312 2.67 -2.66 -1.07
N ILE A 313 3.19 -1.56 -1.61
CA ILE A 313 3.69 -1.48 -2.99
C ILE A 313 4.89 -2.42 -3.22
N PRO A 314 6.04 -2.25 -2.52
CA PRO A 314 7.18 -3.14 -2.71
C PRO A 314 6.86 -4.56 -2.25
N THR A 315 6.09 -4.76 -1.18
CA THR A 315 5.68 -6.12 -0.75
C THR A 315 4.93 -6.86 -1.85
N THR A 316 3.98 -6.19 -2.52
CA THR A 316 3.23 -6.79 -3.63
C THR A 316 4.16 -7.17 -4.78
N LEU A 317 5.15 -6.34 -5.11
CA LEU A 317 6.12 -6.65 -6.16
C LEU A 317 7.04 -7.80 -5.78
N VAL A 318 7.56 -7.83 -4.55
CA VAL A 318 8.38 -8.93 -4.04
C VAL A 318 7.59 -10.24 -4.08
N TYR A 319 6.33 -10.21 -3.65
CA TYR A 319 5.44 -11.36 -3.75
C TYR A 319 5.26 -11.81 -5.20
N GLN A 320 5.07 -10.89 -6.16
CA GLN A 320 4.96 -11.22 -7.59
C GLN A 320 6.24 -11.81 -8.18
N PHE A 321 7.42 -11.49 -7.62
CA PHE A 321 8.69 -12.09 -8.05
C PHE A 321 8.92 -13.48 -7.47
N LEU A 322 8.46 -13.73 -6.25
CA LEU A 322 8.64 -15.00 -5.54
C LEU A 322 7.54 -16.03 -5.86
N ALA A 323 6.34 -15.58 -6.18
CA ALA A 323 5.21 -16.46 -6.42
C ALA A 323 5.30 -17.10 -7.81
N ASP A 324 5.73 -18.37 -7.87
CA ASP A 324 5.75 -19.19 -9.09
C ASP A 324 4.35 -19.37 -9.73
N LYS A 325 3.29 -19.11 -8.95
CA LYS A 325 1.90 -19.07 -9.43
C LYS A 325 1.27 -17.72 -9.15
N ILE A 326 0.81 -17.10 -10.24
CA ILE A 326 -0.11 -15.97 -10.23
C ILE A 326 -1.39 -16.42 -9.51
N HIS A 327 -1.48 -16.19 -8.19
CA HIS A 327 -2.76 -16.32 -7.52
C HIS A 327 -3.73 -15.35 -8.18
N ASP A 328 -4.93 -15.85 -8.49
CA ASP A 328 -5.96 -15.04 -9.11
C ASP A 328 -6.23 -13.84 -8.19
N ILE A 329 -5.92 -12.64 -8.65
CA ILE A 329 -6.13 -11.42 -7.88
C ILE A 329 -7.62 -11.21 -7.62
N ASP A 330 -8.48 -11.77 -8.47
CA ASP A 330 -9.92 -11.72 -8.29
C ASP A 330 -10.33 -12.48 -7.02
N PHE A 331 -9.61 -13.54 -6.67
CA PHE A 331 -9.79 -14.26 -5.42
C PHE A 331 -9.36 -13.42 -4.20
N VAL A 332 -8.19 -12.77 -4.27
CA VAL A 332 -7.69 -11.91 -3.17
C VAL A 332 -8.59 -10.69 -2.96
N ILE A 333 -9.01 -10.01 -4.03
CA ILE A 333 -9.93 -8.86 -3.97
C ILE A 333 -11.28 -9.29 -3.40
N GLY A 334 -11.82 -10.44 -3.86
CA GLY A 334 -13.07 -10.97 -3.36
C GLY A 334 -13.06 -11.16 -1.85
N ARG A 335 -11.96 -11.71 -1.32
CA ARG A 335 -11.74 -11.90 0.12
C ARG A 335 -11.56 -10.58 0.87
N LEU A 336 -10.77 -9.64 0.35
CA LEU A 336 -10.58 -8.33 0.97
C LEU A 336 -11.91 -7.59 1.14
N ARG A 337 -12.77 -7.57 0.10
CA ARG A 337 -14.11 -6.97 0.18
C ARG A 337 -14.97 -7.65 1.23
N TYR A 338 -14.95 -8.99 1.26
CA TYR A 338 -15.72 -9.77 2.22
C TYR A 338 -15.27 -9.53 3.67
N TYR A 339 -13.96 -9.56 3.93
CA TYR A 339 -13.40 -9.27 5.26
C TYR A 339 -13.61 -7.82 5.68
N PHE A 340 -13.55 -6.86 4.74
CA PHE A 340 -13.89 -5.47 5.02
C PHE A 340 -15.35 -5.33 5.49
N LEU A 341 -16.30 -5.97 4.80
CA LEU A 341 -17.72 -5.91 5.16
C LEU A 341 -17.99 -6.55 6.54
N ILE A 342 -17.37 -7.71 6.82
CA ILE A 342 -17.50 -8.36 8.13
C ILE A 342 -16.85 -7.52 9.23
N GLY A 343 -15.68 -6.93 8.96
CA GLY A 343 -14.93 -6.14 9.92
C GLY A 343 -15.54 -4.77 10.21
N LEU A 344 -16.39 -4.24 9.32
CA LEU A 344 -16.98 -2.90 9.47
C LEU A 344 -17.87 -2.79 10.70
N ILE A 345 -18.75 -3.78 10.93
CA ILE A 345 -19.66 -3.80 12.09
C ILE A 345 -18.90 -3.81 13.43
N PRO A 346 -17.99 -4.76 13.70
CA PRO A 346 -17.23 -4.77 14.95
C PRO A 346 -16.31 -3.57 15.09
N ALA A 347 -15.79 -2.99 14.00
CA ALA A 347 -15.03 -1.74 14.06
C ALA A 347 -15.90 -0.56 14.55
N LEU A 348 -17.12 -0.41 14.01
CA LEU A 348 -18.05 0.63 14.48
C LEU A 348 -18.46 0.42 15.95
N ILE A 349 -18.72 -0.83 16.36
CA ILE A 349 -19.03 -1.15 17.76
C ILE A 349 -17.82 -0.82 18.66
N SER A 350 -16.61 -1.16 18.21
CA SER A 350 -15.37 -0.87 18.93
C SER A 350 -15.20 0.62 19.19
N ILE A 351 -15.45 1.47 18.18
CA ILE A 351 -15.41 2.93 18.32
C ILE A 351 -16.46 3.41 19.33
N SER A 352 -17.69 2.89 19.26
CA SER A 352 -18.76 3.24 20.20
C SER A 352 -18.41 2.88 21.64
N ILE A 353 -17.82 1.70 21.88
CA ILE A 353 -17.37 1.30 23.20
C ILE A 353 -16.26 2.23 23.69
N VAL A 354 -15.26 2.53 22.85
CA VAL A 354 -14.18 3.46 23.21
C VAL A 354 -14.74 4.82 23.62
N ALA A 355 -15.73 5.35 22.88
CA ALA A 355 -16.37 6.62 23.18
C ALA A 355 -17.17 6.59 24.50
N LEU A 356 -17.91 5.51 24.77
CA LEU A 356 -18.79 5.37 25.93
C LEU A 356 -18.05 5.00 27.22
N THR A 357 -16.85 4.42 27.12
CA THR A 357 -16.11 3.89 28.28
C THR A 357 -15.06 4.83 28.85
N LYS A 358 -14.91 6.06 28.30
CA LYS A 358 -14.01 7.08 28.88
C LYS A 358 -14.38 7.27 30.36
N GLY A 359 -13.51 6.82 31.24
CA GLY A 359 -13.74 6.80 32.69
C GLY A 359 -12.53 7.29 33.48
N GLU A 360 -12.75 7.59 34.76
CA GLU A 360 -11.85 8.35 35.63
C GLU A 360 -10.51 7.67 35.96
N ASN A 361 -10.36 6.35 35.72
CA ASN A 361 -9.15 5.59 36.03
C ASN A 361 -8.40 5.17 34.74
N PRO A 362 -7.31 5.87 34.35
CA PRO A 362 -6.60 5.63 33.09
C PRO A 362 -5.99 4.23 32.97
N SER A 363 -5.50 3.67 34.09
CA SER A 363 -4.84 2.36 34.11
C SER A 363 -5.81 1.19 33.87
N LEU A 364 -7.01 1.27 34.45
CA LEU A 364 -8.06 0.25 34.27
C LEU A 364 -8.84 0.43 32.96
N TYR A 365 -8.84 1.63 32.39
CA TYR A 365 -9.49 1.92 31.11
C TYR A 365 -8.92 1.07 29.97
N SER A 366 -7.59 1.04 29.82
CA SER A 366 -6.92 0.23 28.79
C SER A 366 -7.20 -1.26 28.93
N ILE A 367 -7.25 -1.78 30.18
CA ILE A 367 -7.57 -3.19 30.44
C ILE A 367 -9.02 -3.50 30.08
N ARG A 368 -9.98 -2.65 30.47
CA ARG A 368 -11.40 -2.83 30.13
C ARG A 368 -11.61 -2.79 28.61
N LEU A 369 -10.99 -1.82 27.94
CA LEU A 369 -11.03 -1.72 26.47
C LEU A 369 -10.49 -2.98 25.81
N PHE A 370 -9.33 -3.46 26.25
CA PHE A 370 -8.75 -4.69 25.72
C PHE A 370 -9.71 -5.88 25.85
N VAL A 371 -10.32 -6.08 27.02
CA VAL A 371 -11.27 -7.17 27.24
C VAL A 371 -12.50 -7.04 26.34
N PHE A 372 -13.09 -5.84 26.21
CA PHE A 372 -14.24 -5.62 25.33
C PHE A 372 -13.91 -5.87 23.86
N LEU A 373 -12.77 -5.34 23.39
CA LEU A 373 -12.30 -5.54 22.02
C LEU A 373 -12.03 -7.02 21.74
N LEU A 374 -11.41 -7.73 22.68
CA LEU A 374 -11.14 -9.16 22.56
C LEU A 374 -12.44 -9.95 22.40
N ILE A 375 -13.45 -9.68 23.22
CA ILE A 375 -14.77 -10.33 23.13
C ILE A 375 -15.41 -10.06 21.76
N ILE A 376 -15.38 -8.80 21.30
CA ILE A 376 -15.91 -8.42 19.97
C ILE A 376 -15.19 -9.18 18.86
N TYR A 377 -13.86 -9.27 18.91
CA TYR A 377 -13.11 -10.00 17.88
C TYR A 377 -13.38 -11.50 17.92
N ILE A 378 -13.52 -12.12 19.09
CA ILE A 378 -13.92 -13.53 19.21
C ILE A 378 -15.31 -13.76 18.58
N ILE A 379 -16.29 -12.92 18.91
CA ILE A 379 -17.64 -12.99 18.32
C ILE A 379 -17.58 -12.80 16.81
N THR A 380 -16.77 -11.85 16.34
CA THR A 380 -16.59 -11.56 14.91
C THR A 380 -16.01 -12.76 14.18
N PHE A 381 -14.95 -13.39 14.71
CA PHE A 381 -14.33 -14.55 14.10
C PHE A 381 -15.26 -15.75 14.08
N TYR A 382 -16.02 -15.97 15.15
CA TYR A 382 -17.04 -17.01 15.21
C TYR A 382 -18.16 -16.78 14.17
N TYR A 383 -18.67 -15.54 14.08
CA TYR A 383 -19.68 -15.20 13.08
C TYR A 383 -19.16 -15.30 11.65
N LYS A 384 -17.90 -14.91 11.43
CA LYS A 384 -17.19 -15.07 10.16
C LYS A 384 -17.13 -16.52 9.73
N GLU A 385 -16.86 -17.45 10.65
CA GLU A 385 -16.87 -18.90 10.36
C GLU A 385 -18.26 -19.43 9.98
N ILE A 386 -19.31 -18.95 10.64
CA ILE A 386 -20.71 -19.27 10.27
C ILE A 386 -21.07 -18.71 8.88
N LEU A 387 -20.64 -17.49 8.56
CA LEU A 387 -20.87 -16.91 7.24
C LEU A 387 -20.09 -17.63 6.15
N ASP A 388 -18.83 -18.00 6.43
CA ASP A 388 -17.98 -18.76 5.51
C ASP A 388 -18.63 -20.10 5.14
N SER A 389 -19.16 -20.80 6.15
CA SER A 389 -19.84 -22.10 5.95
C SER A 389 -21.20 -21.97 5.28
N ARG A 390 -22.02 -20.95 5.60
CA ARG A 390 -23.35 -20.77 4.97
C ARG A 390 -23.30 -20.22 3.56
N LEU A 391 -22.39 -19.31 3.26
CA LEU A 391 -22.42 -18.59 1.98
C LEU A 391 -21.86 -19.41 0.82
N ASN A 392 -21.26 -20.59 1.04
CA ASN A 392 -20.67 -21.50 0.03
C ASN A 392 -19.78 -20.82 -1.04
N ARG A 393 -19.45 -19.54 -0.88
CA ARG A 393 -18.74 -18.70 -1.86
C ARG A 393 -17.23 -18.69 -1.61
N PHE A 394 -16.81 -19.24 -0.48
CA PHE A 394 -15.41 -19.27 -0.06
C PHE A 394 -14.98 -20.55 0.66
N SER A 395 -15.85 -21.57 0.75
CA SER A 395 -15.31 -22.93 0.84
C SER A 395 -14.61 -23.14 -0.50
N GLU A 396 -13.30 -23.29 -0.43
CA GLU A 396 -12.40 -23.25 -1.56
C GLU A 396 -12.99 -24.12 -2.68
N LYS A 397 -13.10 -23.61 -3.92
CA LYS A 397 -13.21 -24.45 -5.13
C LYS A 397 -12.01 -25.42 -5.30
N LYS A 398 -11.26 -25.67 -4.23
CA LYS A 398 -10.03 -26.43 -4.06
C LYS A 398 -9.96 -27.11 -2.69
N ASN A 399 -11.05 -27.15 -1.91
CA ASN A 399 -11.06 -27.99 -0.70
C ASN A 399 -11.32 -29.44 -1.15
N TYR A 400 -10.38 -29.96 -1.95
CA TYR A 400 -10.47 -31.28 -2.58
C TYR A 400 -10.76 -32.35 -1.53
N GLN A 401 -10.26 -32.17 -0.31
CA GLN A 401 -10.53 -33.06 0.81
C GLN A 401 -12.02 -33.12 1.18
N GLN A 402 -12.68 -31.97 1.32
CA GLN A 402 -14.10 -31.91 1.64
C GLN A 402 -14.98 -32.40 0.48
N SER A 403 -14.64 -32.05 -0.76
CA SER A 403 -15.36 -32.52 -1.94
C SER A 403 -15.21 -34.02 -2.15
N ILE A 404 -14.01 -34.59 -1.93
CA ILE A 404 -13.78 -36.04 -1.97
C ILE A 404 -14.54 -36.74 -0.84
N PHE A 405 -14.58 -36.14 0.36
CA PHE A 405 -15.35 -36.68 1.48
C PHE A 405 -16.85 -36.72 1.17
N LEU A 406 -17.43 -35.62 0.67
CA LEU A 406 -18.83 -35.55 0.25
C LEU A 406 -19.14 -36.53 -0.89
N TYR A 407 -18.25 -36.62 -1.88
CA TYR A 407 -18.35 -37.61 -2.96
C TYR A 407 -18.38 -39.04 -2.41
N THR A 408 -17.48 -39.38 -1.49
CA THR A 408 -17.44 -40.71 -0.86
C THR A 408 -18.71 -41.00 -0.06
N GLU A 409 -19.26 -40.01 0.64
CA GLU A 409 -20.51 -40.16 1.39
C GLU A 409 -21.73 -40.35 0.47
N ASN A 410 -21.78 -39.60 -0.64
CA ASN A 410 -22.86 -39.70 -1.62
C ASN A 410 -22.77 -40.99 -2.44
N LEU A 411 -21.56 -41.44 -2.78
CA LEU A 411 -21.31 -42.74 -3.40
C LEU A 411 -21.88 -43.88 -2.57
N ARG A 412 -21.73 -43.81 -1.24
CA ARG A 412 -22.30 -44.83 -0.33
C ARG A 412 -23.83 -44.89 -0.37
N LYS A 413 -24.50 -43.81 -0.82
CA LYS A 413 -25.96 -43.73 -0.96
C LYS A 413 -26.44 -44.07 -2.37
N ALA A 414 -25.54 -44.16 -3.34
CA ALA A 414 -25.86 -44.47 -4.73
C ALA A 414 -26.19 -45.97 -4.89
N ASN A 415 -27.32 -46.26 -5.51
CA ASN A 415 -27.83 -47.64 -5.67
C ASN A 415 -27.56 -48.22 -7.07
N ASN A 416 -27.10 -47.40 -8.02
CA ASN A 416 -26.79 -47.84 -9.38
C ASN A 416 -25.59 -47.08 -9.97
N ILE A 417 -25.03 -47.61 -11.06
CA ILE A 417 -23.85 -47.04 -11.74
C ILE A 417 -24.17 -45.65 -12.31
N GLY A 418 -25.40 -45.42 -12.79
CA GLY A 418 -25.83 -44.10 -13.27
C GLY A 418 -25.71 -43.01 -12.20
N GLN A 419 -26.21 -43.28 -10.98
CA GLN A 419 -26.12 -42.36 -9.83
C GLN A 419 -24.67 -42.13 -9.39
N VAL A 420 -23.83 -43.16 -9.45
CA VAL A 420 -22.38 -43.03 -9.20
C VAL A 420 -21.74 -42.07 -10.20
N MET A 421 -22.10 -42.18 -11.48
CA MET A 421 -21.60 -41.29 -12.53
C MET A 421 -22.16 -39.88 -12.42
N ASP A 422 -23.41 -39.70 -12.03
CA ASP A 422 -24.01 -38.38 -11.83
C ASP A 422 -23.37 -37.62 -10.64
N GLU A 423 -23.14 -38.31 -9.51
CA GLU A 423 -22.43 -37.72 -8.37
C GLU A 423 -20.97 -37.40 -8.72
N LEU A 424 -20.31 -38.23 -9.54
CA LEU A 424 -18.97 -37.94 -10.04
C LEU A 424 -18.95 -36.71 -10.95
N LYS A 425 -19.88 -36.60 -11.92
CA LYS A 425 -20.03 -35.43 -12.78
C LYS A 425 -20.21 -34.17 -11.95
N LYS A 426 -21.16 -34.19 -11.01
CA LYS A 426 -21.46 -33.07 -10.12
C LYS A 426 -20.23 -32.64 -9.32
N THR A 427 -19.51 -33.62 -8.75
CA THR A 427 -18.28 -33.35 -7.98
C THR A 427 -17.20 -32.71 -8.86
N ILE A 428 -16.99 -33.19 -10.09
CA ILE A 428 -15.98 -32.63 -11.00
C ILE A 428 -16.38 -31.21 -11.41
N ILE A 429 -17.66 -30.92 -11.70
CA ILE A 429 -18.14 -29.56 -12.02
C ILE A 429 -17.91 -28.61 -10.83
N ASP A 430 -18.17 -29.06 -9.61
CA ASP A 430 -18.02 -28.24 -8.41
C ASP A 430 -16.56 -27.87 -8.11
N ILE A 431 -15.60 -28.78 -8.38
CA ILE A 431 -14.17 -28.61 -8.04
C ILE A 431 -13.28 -28.12 -9.20
N THR A 432 -13.76 -28.19 -10.44
CA THR A 432 -12.97 -27.81 -11.62
C THR A 432 -13.49 -26.53 -12.27
N LEU A 433 -12.83 -26.12 -13.36
CA LEU A 433 -13.23 -24.98 -14.20
C LEU A 433 -14.07 -25.43 -15.41
N VAL A 434 -14.44 -26.70 -15.47
CA VAL A 434 -15.21 -27.28 -16.58
C VAL A 434 -16.66 -26.80 -16.47
N SER A 435 -17.25 -26.36 -17.58
CA SER A 435 -18.64 -25.91 -17.62
C SER A 435 -19.62 -27.09 -17.64
N ASP A 436 -19.30 -28.11 -18.44
CA ASP A 436 -20.19 -29.23 -18.75
C ASP A 436 -19.41 -30.54 -18.83
N ILE A 437 -20.01 -31.64 -18.39
CA ILE A 437 -19.38 -32.96 -18.39
C ILE A 437 -20.32 -33.99 -19.02
N TYR A 438 -19.85 -34.58 -20.10
CA TYR A 438 -20.54 -35.62 -20.83
C TYR A 438 -19.94 -36.99 -20.46
N HIS A 439 -20.82 -37.98 -20.33
CA HIS A 439 -20.41 -39.37 -20.12
C HIS A 439 -20.71 -40.14 -21.40
N VAL A 440 -19.69 -40.77 -21.96
CA VAL A 440 -19.80 -41.54 -23.20
C VAL A 440 -19.34 -42.97 -22.92
N GLU A 441 -20.19 -43.94 -23.24
CA GLU A 441 -19.87 -45.37 -23.12
C GLU A 441 -19.29 -45.86 -24.44
N ILE A 442 -18.08 -46.44 -24.39
CA ILE A 442 -17.38 -46.96 -25.57
C ILE A 442 -17.26 -48.48 -25.42
N GLY A 443 -17.73 -49.20 -26.44
CA GLY A 443 -17.59 -50.66 -26.54
C GLY A 443 -16.16 -51.10 -26.83
N LYS A 444 -15.89 -52.40 -26.68
CA LYS A 444 -14.56 -52.97 -26.89
C LYS A 444 -14.02 -52.75 -28.31
N ASP A 445 -14.90 -52.64 -29.30
CA ASP A 445 -14.56 -52.41 -30.71
C ASP A 445 -14.46 -50.92 -31.07
N SER A 446 -14.46 -50.03 -30.06
CA SER A 446 -14.47 -48.56 -30.22
C SER A 446 -15.75 -47.98 -30.81
N ASP A 447 -16.83 -48.76 -30.77
CA ASP A 447 -18.18 -48.28 -31.06
C ASP A 447 -18.74 -47.51 -29.86
N ILE A 448 -19.41 -46.39 -30.14
CA ILE A 448 -20.04 -45.58 -29.10
C ILE A 448 -21.41 -46.17 -28.80
N LEU A 449 -21.61 -46.60 -27.54
CA LEU A 449 -22.81 -47.29 -27.08
C LEU A 449 -23.87 -46.33 -26.52
N SER A 450 -23.48 -45.10 -26.19
CA SER A 450 -24.35 -44.05 -25.65
C SER A 450 -24.72 -43.01 -26.71
N GLU A 451 -25.90 -42.42 -26.62
CA GLU A 451 -26.29 -41.29 -27.47
C GLU A 451 -25.36 -40.09 -27.22
N LEU A 452 -24.81 -39.51 -28.29
CA LEU A 452 -23.91 -38.35 -28.22
C LEU A 452 -24.72 -37.06 -28.16
N ASP A 453 -24.44 -36.23 -27.16
CA ASP A 453 -24.99 -34.87 -27.09
C ASP A 453 -24.48 -34.01 -28.24
N LEU A 454 -25.35 -33.14 -28.76
CA LEU A 454 -25.09 -32.26 -29.92
C LEU A 454 -23.78 -31.45 -29.80
N ASP A 455 -23.39 -31.10 -28.58
CA ASP A 455 -22.20 -30.31 -28.29
C ASP A 455 -20.88 -31.09 -28.46
N ILE A 456 -20.93 -32.43 -28.45
CA ILE A 456 -19.74 -33.30 -28.52
C ILE A 456 -19.69 -34.21 -29.75
N VAL A 457 -20.73 -34.18 -30.59
CA VAL A 457 -20.79 -34.96 -31.85
C VAL A 457 -19.60 -34.65 -32.78
N GLU A 458 -19.13 -33.40 -32.80
CA GLU A 458 -18.00 -33.00 -33.66
C GLU A 458 -16.65 -33.65 -33.27
N TYR A 459 -16.56 -34.20 -32.05
CA TYR A 459 -15.35 -34.83 -31.51
C TYR A 459 -15.41 -36.37 -31.49
N GLU A 460 -16.37 -36.98 -32.20
CA GLU A 460 -16.60 -38.43 -32.20
C GLU A 460 -15.34 -39.26 -32.49
N GLU A 461 -14.58 -38.86 -33.53
CA GLU A 461 -13.35 -39.53 -33.97
C GLU A 461 -12.22 -39.46 -32.93
N GLU A 462 -12.19 -38.40 -32.12
CA GLU A 462 -11.20 -38.24 -31.05
C GLU A 462 -11.60 -39.03 -29.81
N ILE A 463 -12.90 -39.06 -29.49
CA ILE A 463 -13.47 -39.88 -28.42
C ILE A 463 -13.17 -41.38 -28.67
N LYS A 464 -13.36 -41.88 -29.91
CA LYS A 464 -13.04 -43.28 -30.25
C LYS A 464 -11.57 -43.64 -30.05
N LYS A 465 -10.65 -42.67 -30.22
CA LYS A 465 -9.21 -42.89 -30.02
C LYS A 465 -8.81 -43.03 -28.55
N CYS A 466 -9.66 -42.63 -27.61
CA CYS A 466 -9.42 -42.70 -26.16
C CYS A 466 -9.43 -44.14 -25.60
N ASN A 467 -9.83 -45.15 -26.37
CA ASN A 467 -9.93 -46.56 -25.93
C ASN A 467 -8.57 -47.26 -25.71
N LYS A 468 -7.44 -46.54 -25.82
CA LYS A 468 -6.09 -47.14 -25.79
C LYS A 468 -5.52 -47.34 -24.39
N ALA A 469 -5.87 -46.50 -23.40
CA ALA A 469 -5.45 -46.70 -22.02
C ALA A 469 -6.36 -45.96 -21.01
N ILE A 470 -6.57 -46.58 -19.85
CA ILE A 470 -7.37 -46.03 -18.75
C ILE A 470 -6.64 -44.82 -18.14
N GLY A 471 -7.37 -43.71 -17.94
CA GLY A 471 -6.86 -42.52 -17.25
C GLY A 471 -6.06 -41.55 -18.13
N GLN A 472 -6.09 -41.71 -19.46
CA GLN A 472 -5.51 -40.73 -20.38
C GLN A 472 -6.34 -39.45 -20.43
N ILE A 473 -5.65 -38.31 -20.41
CA ILE A 473 -6.24 -37.01 -20.68
C ILE A 473 -5.82 -36.62 -22.09
N ILE A 474 -6.79 -36.40 -22.96
CA ILE A 474 -6.57 -35.98 -24.34
C ILE A 474 -7.18 -34.59 -24.48
N GLU A 475 -6.33 -33.61 -24.82
CA GLU A 475 -6.76 -32.26 -25.13
C GLU A 475 -7.20 -32.20 -26.58
N VAL A 476 -8.47 -31.86 -26.81
CA VAL A 476 -9.09 -31.77 -28.12
C VAL A 476 -9.50 -30.31 -28.34
N GLY A 477 -9.18 -29.75 -29.51
CA GLY A 477 -9.51 -28.37 -29.84
C GLY A 477 -8.67 -27.31 -29.10
N SER A 478 -7.34 -27.32 -29.28
CA SER A 478 -6.52 -26.18 -28.87
C SER A 478 -6.67 -25.03 -29.89
N VAL A 479 -7.38 -23.95 -29.54
CA VAL A 479 -7.14 -22.66 -30.22
C VAL A 479 -5.66 -22.32 -30.01
N LYS A 480 -4.88 -22.34 -31.08
CA LYS A 480 -3.44 -22.02 -31.09
C LYS A 480 -3.20 -20.73 -30.28
N ARG A 481 -2.62 -20.89 -29.08
CA ARG A 481 -2.00 -19.80 -28.34
C ARG A 481 -0.80 -19.31 -29.14
N PHE A 482 -0.84 -18.07 -29.61
CA PHE A 482 0.31 -17.29 -30.06
C PHE A 482 0.62 -16.18 -29.06
#